data_AF-A0A379THJ0-F1
#
_entry.id   AF-A0A379THJ0-F1
#
_cell.length_a   1.000
_cell.length_b   1.000
_cell.length_c   1.000
_cell.angle_alpha   90.00
_cell.angle_beta   90.00
_cell.angle_gamma   90.00
#
_symmetry.space_group_name_H-M   'P 1'
#
loop_
_entity.id
_entity.type
_entity.pdbx_description
1 polymer ?
#
loop_
_entity_poly.entity_id
_entity_poly.type
_entity_poly.pdbx_seq_one_letter_code
_entity_poly.pdbx_strand_id
1 'polypeptide(L)' 'MSLFDKKHLVTQADALPGRNTPMPIATLHAVNEHSMTNVPAGMEIAYFAMGCFLGRRTFILAVARRI' A
#
# COMPACT_ATOMS: atom_id res chain seq x y z
N MET A 1 -9.62 -11.72 31.19
CA MET A 1 -8.91 -10.54 30.66
C MET A 1 -8.91 -10.61 29.14
N SER A 2 -9.64 -9.71 28.48
CA SER A 2 -9.65 -9.62 27.00
C SER A 2 -8.29 -9.10 26.53
N LEU A 3 -7.52 -9.93 25.83
CA LEU A 3 -6.13 -9.64 25.47
C LEU A 3 -5.98 -8.59 24.35
N PHE A 4 -7.08 -8.16 23.73
CA PHE A 4 -7.07 -7.12 22.68
C PHE A 4 -8.32 -6.27 22.76
N ASP A 5 -8.19 -5.04 23.27
CA ASP A 5 -9.20 -4.02 23.08
C ASP A 5 -9.14 -3.58 21.60
N LYS A 6 -10.02 -4.17 20.78
CA LYS A 6 -10.04 -3.99 19.32
C LYS A 6 -10.33 -2.56 18.87
N LYS A 7 -10.61 -1.64 19.80
CA LYS A 7 -10.99 -0.25 19.52
C LYS A 7 -9.83 0.73 19.53
N HIS A 8 -8.64 0.30 19.97
CA HIS A 8 -7.48 1.19 20.09
C HIS A 8 -6.29 0.71 19.26
N LEU A 9 -5.51 1.66 18.74
CA LEU A 9 -4.26 1.38 18.03
C LEU A 9 -3.26 0.76 19.00
N VAL A 10 -2.46 -0.19 18.51
CA VAL A 10 -1.41 -0.86 19.30
C VAL A 10 -0.36 0.16 19.76
N THR A 11 0.13 0.00 20.99
CA THR A 11 1.22 0.83 21.51
C THR A 11 2.54 0.43 20.85
N GLN A 12 3.53 1.32 20.82
CA GLN A 12 4.82 1.02 20.19
C GLN A 12 5.56 -0.15 20.87
N ALA A 13 5.37 -0.34 22.19
CA ALA A 13 6.03 -1.40 22.96
C ALA A 13 5.46 -2.80 22.65
N ASP A 14 4.17 -2.87 22.29
CA ASP A 14 3.47 -4.13 21.99
C ASP A 14 3.44 -4.44 20.47
N ALA A 15 3.96 -3.53 19.65
CA ALA A 15 4.06 -3.73 18.21
C ALA A 15 5.10 -4.82 17.90
N LEU A 16 4.81 -5.66 16.90
CA LEU A 16 5.78 -6.65 16.42
C LEU A 16 7.06 -5.95 15.94
N PRO A 17 8.26 -6.52 16.20
CA PRO A 17 9.56 -5.87 15.96
C PRO A 17 9.91 -5.64 14.48
N GLY A 18 8.97 -5.91 13.55
CA GLY A 18 9.19 -5.78 12.11
C GLY A 18 10.15 -6.82 11.55
N ARG A 19 10.64 -6.57 10.33
CA ARG A 19 11.62 -7.40 9.61
C ARG A 19 12.58 -6.51 8.84
N ASN A 20 13.88 -6.84 8.86
CA ASN A 20 14.90 -6.12 8.08
C ASN A 20 14.92 -6.53 6.60
N THR A 21 14.38 -7.71 6.26
CA THR A 21 14.30 -8.17 4.87
C THR A 21 13.05 -7.59 4.21
N PRO A 22 13.20 -6.75 3.16
CA PRO A 22 12.05 -6.20 2.46
C PRO A 22 11.29 -7.31 1.75
N MET A 23 9.97 -7.12 1.59
CA MET A 23 9.16 -8.03 0.79
C MET A 23 9.54 -7.87 -0.69
N PRO A 24 9.86 -8.97 -1.41
CA PRO A 24 10.15 -8.88 -2.83
C PRO A 24 8.88 -8.47 -3.59
N ILE A 25 9.01 -7.43 -4.42
CA ILE A 25 7.94 -6.95 -5.29
C ILE A 25 8.34 -7.14 -6.75
N ALA A 26 7.34 -7.33 -7.63
CA ALA A 26 7.58 -7.34 -9.06
C ALA A 26 8.06 -5.94 -9.51
N THR A 27 8.96 -5.92 -10.49
CA THR A 27 9.49 -4.66 -11.07
C THR A 27 8.43 -3.93 -11.89
N LEU A 28 7.52 -4.68 -12.53
CA LEU A 28 6.47 -4.17 -13.41
C LEU A 28 5.09 -4.34 -12.79
N HIS A 29 4.24 -3.33 -12.99
CA HIS A 29 2.87 -3.34 -12.54
C HIS A 29 2.05 -4.33 -13.38
N ALA A 30 1.42 -5.32 -12.75
CA ALA A 30 0.71 -6.42 -13.43
C ALA A 30 -0.40 -6.01 -14.43
N VAL A 31 -0.88 -4.76 -14.40
CA VAL A 31 -1.94 -4.28 -15.29
C VAL A 31 -1.46 -3.23 -16.31
N ASN A 32 -0.48 -2.41 -15.93
CA ASN A 32 -0.03 -1.29 -16.77
C ASN A 32 1.40 -1.49 -17.30
N GLU A 33 2.09 -2.54 -16.86
CA GLU A 33 3.46 -2.87 -17.24
C GLU A 33 4.50 -1.75 -17.01
N HIS A 34 4.12 -0.68 -16.30
CA HIS A 34 5.02 0.37 -15.85
C HIS A 34 5.80 -0.06 -14.61
N SER A 35 6.95 0.58 -14.40
CA SER A 35 7.77 0.35 -13.22
C SER A 35 6.99 0.66 -11.94
N MET A 36 7.04 -0.25 -10.96
CA MET A 36 6.42 -0.04 -9.65
C MET A 36 7.25 0.85 -8.71
N THR A 37 8.54 1.06 -9.01
CA THR A 37 9.47 1.82 -8.17
C THR A 37 9.94 3.11 -8.81
N ASN A 38 9.97 3.19 -10.14
CA ASN A 38 10.37 4.38 -10.86
C ASN A 38 9.16 5.23 -11.26
N VAL A 39 9.11 6.47 -10.79
CA VAL A 39 8.09 7.46 -11.17
C VAL A 39 8.66 8.37 -12.26
N PRO A 40 8.06 8.41 -13.47
CA PRO A 40 8.57 9.26 -14.55
C PRO A 40 8.37 10.75 -14.25
N ALA A 41 9.19 11.58 -14.88
CA ALA A 41 9.14 13.03 -14.70
C ALA A 41 7.77 13.60 -15.12
N GLY A 42 7.14 14.38 -14.23
CA GLY A 42 5.81 14.96 -14.44
C GLY A 42 4.65 14.16 -13.85
N MET A 43 4.90 13.02 -13.19
CA MET A 43 3.90 12.30 -12.40
C MET A 43 4.08 12.54 -10.90
N GLU A 44 2.97 12.55 -10.16
CA GLU A 44 2.93 12.72 -8.71
C GLU A 44 2.50 11.45 -7.99
N ILE A 45 2.95 11.27 -6.74
CA ILE A 45 2.59 10.12 -5.89
C ILE A 45 1.50 10.54 -4.91
N ALA A 46 0.38 9.81 -4.89
CA ALA A 46 -0.71 10.03 -3.94
C ALA A 46 -0.94 8.77 -3.07
N TYR A 47 -1.05 8.97 -1.75
CA TYR A 47 -1.32 7.90 -0.78
C TYR A 47 -2.78 7.95 -0.32
N PHE A 48 -3.47 6.81 -0.42
CA PHE A 48 -4.88 6.69 0.00
C PHE A 48 -5.07 5.54 0.98
N ALA A 49 -5.71 5.82 2.12
CA ALA A 49 -6.10 4.82 3.10
C ALA A 49 -7.62 4.72 3.16
N MET A 50 -8.20 3.82 2.37
CA MET A 50 -9.66 3.72 2.24
C MET A 50 -10.15 2.26 2.28
N GLY A 51 -9.67 1.51 3.27
CA GLY A 51 -10.04 0.11 3.50
C GLY A 51 -9.25 -0.88 2.64
N CYS A 52 -9.91 -1.88 2.06
CA CYS A 52 -9.26 -2.98 1.36
C CYS A 52 -8.42 -2.50 0.15
N PHE A 53 -7.12 -2.74 0.19
CA PHE A 53 -6.19 -2.32 -0.85
C PHE A 53 -6.38 -3.04 -2.19
N LEU A 54 -6.91 -4.28 -2.18
CA LEU A 54 -7.07 -5.09 -3.39
C LEU A 54 -8.06 -4.45 -4.39
N GLY A 55 -9.28 -4.14 -3.94
CA GLY A 55 -10.28 -3.49 -4.79
C GLY A 55 -9.95 -2.04 -5.10
N ARG A 56 -9.27 -1.35 -4.18
CA ARG A 56 -8.89 0.05 -4.35
C ARG A 56 -7.76 0.24 -5.35
N ARG A 57 -6.81 -0.70 -5.42
CA ARG A 57 -5.74 -0.69 -6.43
C ARG A 57 -6.34 -0.62 -7.84
N THR A 58 -7.35 -1.42 -8.13
CA THR A 58 -8.05 -1.40 -9.43
C THR A 58 -8.77 -0.07 -9.68
N PHE A 59 -9.43 0.48 -8.65
CA PHE A 59 -10.13 1.76 -8.76
C PHE A 59 -9.19 2.93 -9.08
N ILE A 60 -8.09 3.06 -8.33
CA ILE A 60 -7.11 4.14 -8.55
C ILE A 60 -6.48 4.02 -9.94
N LEU A 61 -6.19 2.79 -10.38
CA LEU A 61 -5.68 2.54 -11.72
C LEU A 61 -6.68 2.91 -12.83
N ALA A 62 -7.97 2.62 -12.63
CA ALA A 62 -9.01 2.98 -13.59
C ALA A 62 -9.20 4.50 -13.69
N VAL A 63 -9.09 5.22 -12.56
CA VAL A 63 -9.13 6.68 -12.53
C VAL A 63 -7.91 7.28 -13.24
N ALA A 64 -6.70 6.80 -12.95
CA ALA A 64 -5.48 7.30 -13.58
C ALA A 64 -5.42 7.09 -15.11
N ARG A 65 -6.21 6.15 -15.67
CA ARG A 65 -6.33 5.94 -17.12
C ARG A 65 -7.40 6.82 -17.79
N ARG A 66 -8.22 7.51 -17.00
CA ARG A 66 -9.34 8.33 -17.50
C ARG A 66 -9.07 9.84 -17.41
N ILE A 67 -8.00 10.22 -16.72
CA ILE A 67 -7.44 11.59 -16.68
C ILE A 67 -6.39 11.67 -17.80
#